data_AF-A0A1M4TZT5-F1
#
_entry.id   AF-A0A1M4TZT5-F1
#
_cell.length_a   1.000
_cell.length_b   1.000
_cell.length_c   1.000
_cell.angle_alpha   90.00
_cell.angle_beta   90.00
_cell.angle_gamma   90.00
#
_symmetry.space_group_name_H-M   'P 1'
#
loop_
_entity.id
_entity.type
_entity.pdbx_description
1 polymer ?
#
loop_
_entity_poly.entity_id
_entity_poly.type
_entity_poly.pdbx_seq_one_letter_code
_entity_poly.pdbx_strand_id
1 'polypeptide(L)'
;MTEAKEPNKGENALSPKIALLSKNMLEFAEEPKDVQILDENGNPLKAEDHNHRFFEGVWMHQYNKKYYLSYSTGDTHKLVYAIGNSPYGPFTFQGEILSPVV
;
A
#
# COMPACT_ATOMS: atom_id res chain seq x y z
N MET A 1 18.55 11.48 -10.60
CA MET A 1 17.64 10.68 -9.76
C MET A 1 18.51 9.96 -8.75
N THR A 2 18.53 10.39 -7.50
CA THR A 2 19.11 9.59 -6.41
C THR A 2 18.23 8.35 -6.23
N GLU A 3 18.83 7.16 -6.17
CA GLU A 3 18.11 5.95 -5.80
C GLU A 3 17.37 6.17 -4.49
N ALA A 4 16.09 5.79 -4.45
CA ALA A 4 15.32 5.85 -3.22
C ALA A 4 15.90 4.80 -2.27
N LYS A 5 16.61 5.25 -1.24
CA LYS A 5 17.13 4.38 -0.18
C LYS A 5 15.96 3.88 0.66
N GLU A 6 15.99 2.60 1.03
CA GLU A 6 15.03 2.08 2.00
C GLU A 6 15.09 2.89 3.31
N PRO A 7 13.93 3.18 3.95
CA PRO A 7 13.90 3.86 5.24
C PRO A 7 14.65 3.05 6.31
N ASN A 8 15.23 3.76 7.28
CA ASN A 8 15.92 3.13 8.40
C ASN A 8 14.92 2.47 9.37
N LYS A 9 15.43 1.58 10.21
CA LYS A 9 14.65 0.98 11.31
C LYS A 9 14.04 2.07 12.22
N GLY A 10 12.77 1.92 12.57
CA GLY A 10 11.97 2.85 13.38
C GLY A 10 11.24 3.92 12.56
N GLU A 11 11.67 4.16 11.31
CA GLU A 11 10.98 5.03 10.37
C GLU A 11 9.73 4.33 9.80
N ASN A 12 8.82 5.12 9.24
CA ASN A 12 7.65 4.58 8.57
C ASN A 12 8.07 3.95 7.23
N ALA A 13 7.41 2.85 6.85
CA ALA A 13 7.60 2.24 5.55
C ALA A 13 7.16 3.19 4.43
N LEU A 14 7.73 3.00 3.24
CA LEU A 14 7.28 3.70 2.04
C LEU A 14 5.84 3.31 1.72
N SER A 15 5.06 4.29 1.27
CA SER A 15 3.69 4.08 0.82
C SER A 15 3.62 3.91 -0.69
N PRO A 16 2.67 3.14 -1.22
CA PRO A 16 2.36 3.20 -2.64
C PRO A 16 1.81 4.59 -3.01
N LYS A 17 1.85 4.91 -4.30
CA LYS A 17 1.36 6.19 -4.82
C LYS A 17 0.01 6.03 -5.51
N ILE A 18 -0.83 7.06 -5.42
CA ILE A 18 -2.08 7.18 -6.17
C ILE A 18 -2.17 8.55 -6.83
N ALA A 19 -2.65 8.57 -8.08
CA ALA A 19 -3.01 9.78 -8.78
C ALA A 19 -4.25 9.50 -9.63
N LEU A 20 -5.22 10.41 -9.59
CA LEU A 20 -6.34 10.42 -10.53
C LEU A 20 -5.80 10.57 -11.94
N LEU A 21 -6.22 9.69 -12.85
CA LEU A 21 -5.96 9.88 -14.28
C LEU A 21 -6.87 10.98 -14.83
N SER A 22 -6.33 11.78 -15.74
CA SER A 22 -7.13 12.73 -16.50
C SER A 22 -8.16 12.00 -17.36
N LYS A 23 -9.19 12.73 -17.81
CA LYS A 23 -10.24 12.19 -18.69
C LYS A 23 -9.69 11.61 -20.00
N ASN A 24 -8.52 12.08 -20.46
CA ASN A 24 -7.88 11.57 -21.67
C ASN A 24 -7.08 10.27 -21.43
N MET A 25 -6.87 9.89 -20.16
CA MET A 25 -6.12 8.70 -19.72
C MET A 25 -4.63 8.69 -20.09
N LEU A 26 -4.07 9.81 -20.55
CA LEU A 26 -2.65 9.92 -20.95
C LEU A 26 -1.80 10.66 -19.91
N GLU A 27 -2.44 11.32 -18.94
CA GLU A 27 -1.82 12.22 -17.99
C GLU A 27 -2.45 12.06 -16.61
N PHE A 28 -1.74 12.47 -15.56
CA PHE A 28 -2.35 12.61 -14.25
C PHE A 28 -3.16 13.91 -14.17
N ALA A 29 -4.34 13.84 -13.56
CA ALA A 29 -5.17 15.00 -13.22
C ALA A 29 -4.73 15.67 -11.91
N GLU A 30 -3.80 15.06 -11.19
CA GLU A 30 -3.26 15.54 -9.92
C GLU A 30 -1.83 15.02 -9.71
N GLU A 31 -1.08 15.69 -8.84
CA GLU A 31 0.21 15.16 -8.37
C GLU A 31 0.02 13.85 -7.59
N PRO A 32 0.89 12.84 -7.78
CA PRO A 32 0.83 11.59 -7.02
C PRO A 32 0.92 11.81 -5.51
N LYS A 33 0.03 11.16 -4.77
CA LYS A 33 -0.09 11.21 -3.31
C LYS A 33 0.31 9.87 -2.70
N ASP A 34 0.80 9.90 -1.46
CA ASP A 34 1.02 8.69 -0.67
C ASP A 34 -0.31 8.06 -0.24
N VAL A 35 -0.39 6.73 -0.40
CA VAL A 35 -1.48 5.91 0.10
C VAL A 35 -1.06 5.32 1.44
N GLN A 36 -1.46 5.97 2.53
CA GLN A 36 -1.04 5.56 3.86
C GLN A 36 -1.66 4.19 4.25
N ILE A 37 -0.80 3.29 4.73
CA ILE A 37 -1.19 1.98 5.27
C ILE A 37 -0.91 1.97 6.78
N LEU A 38 -1.93 1.59 7.55
CA LEU A 38 -1.94 1.62 9.00
C LEU A 38 -2.00 0.21 9.60
N ASP A 39 -1.44 0.04 10.80
CA ASP A 39 -1.67 -1.11 11.66
C ASP A 39 -3.08 -1.07 12.31
N GLU A 40 -3.40 -2.09 13.10
CA GLU A 40 -4.67 -2.21 13.84
C GLU A 40 -4.89 -1.10 14.88
N ASN A 41 -3.82 -0.42 15.31
CA ASN A 41 -3.85 0.67 16.27
C ASN A 41 -3.95 2.05 15.59
N GLY A 42 -3.99 2.09 14.24
CA GLY A 42 -4.06 3.32 13.46
C GLY A 42 -2.71 4.01 13.25
N ASN A 43 -1.58 3.34 13.52
CA ASN A 43 -0.24 3.88 13.28
C ASN A 43 0.27 3.47 11.89
N PRO A 44 1.08 4.29 11.21
CA PRO A 44 1.74 3.88 9.97
C PRO A 44 2.63 2.64 10.19
N LEU A 45 2.59 1.71 9.24
CA LEU A 45 3.49 0.55 9.26
C LEU A 45 4.96 0.99 9.25
N LYS A 46 5.78 0.27 10.01
CA LYS A 46 7.22 0.54 10.15
C LYS A 46 8.02 -0.12 9.04
N ALA A 47 9.15 0.48 8.70
CA ALA A 47 10.04 -0.02 7.66
C ALA A 47 10.54 -1.44 7.96
N GLU A 48 10.80 -1.75 9.24
CA GLU A 48 11.19 -3.10 9.67
C GLU A 48 10.06 -4.14 9.69
N ASP A 49 8.80 -3.74 9.48
CA ASP A 49 7.66 -4.67 9.50
C ASP A 49 7.47 -5.35 8.13
N HIS A 50 8.46 -6.16 7.74
CA HIS A 50 8.54 -6.81 6.43
C HIS A 50 7.39 -7.79 6.16
N ASN A 51 6.66 -8.21 7.19
CA ASN A 51 5.50 -9.10 7.04
C ASN A 51 4.24 -8.38 6.57
N HIS A 52 4.18 -7.04 6.73
CA HIS A 52 2.96 -6.28 6.47
C HIS A 52 3.20 -5.04 5.61
N ARG A 53 4.41 -4.46 5.60
CA ARG A 53 4.69 -3.23 4.83
C ARG A 53 4.52 -3.46 3.33
N PHE A 54 4.19 -2.38 2.63
CA PHE A 54 4.19 -2.37 1.18
C PHE A 54 5.61 -2.63 0.63
N PHE A 55 5.68 -3.42 -0.44
CA PHE A 55 6.88 -3.55 -1.26
C PHE A 55 6.55 -3.24 -2.73
N GLU A 56 5.61 -3.96 -3.34
CA GLU A 56 5.25 -3.76 -4.74
C GLU A 56 3.86 -4.31 -5.12
N GLY A 57 3.49 -4.16 -6.39
CA GLY A 57 2.36 -4.89 -6.99
C GLY A 57 1.00 -4.52 -6.40
N VAL A 58 0.71 -3.22 -6.28
CA VAL A 58 -0.60 -2.75 -5.79
C VAL A 58 -1.74 -3.23 -6.68
N TRP A 59 -2.84 -3.62 -6.04
CA TRP A 59 -4.11 -3.88 -6.66
C TRP A 59 -5.24 -3.31 -5.80
N MET A 60 -6.22 -2.68 -6.44
CA MET A 60 -7.37 -2.08 -5.76
C MET A 60 -8.65 -2.72 -6.28
N HIS A 61 -9.54 -3.13 -5.38
CA HIS A 61 -10.91 -3.49 -5.74
C HIS A 61 -11.92 -2.95 -4.71
N GLN A 62 -13.20 -2.95 -5.07
CA GLN A 62 -14.28 -2.56 -4.18
C GLN A 62 -15.17 -3.75 -3.84
N TYR A 63 -15.50 -3.89 -2.56
CA TYR A 63 -16.47 -4.86 -2.07
C TYR A 63 -17.21 -4.29 -0.87
N ASN A 64 -18.54 -4.50 -0.78
CA ASN A 64 -19.38 -3.96 0.29
C ASN A 64 -19.15 -2.46 0.60
N LYS A 65 -19.03 -1.64 -0.45
CA LYS A 65 -18.79 -0.18 -0.38
C LYS A 65 -17.48 0.21 0.32
N LYS A 66 -16.53 -0.72 0.46
CA LYS A 66 -15.17 -0.46 0.94
C LYS A 66 -14.16 -0.71 -0.15
N TYR A 67 -13.00 -0.06 -0.01
CA TYR A 67 -11.85 -0.21 -0.89
C TYR A 67 -10.86 -1.18 -0.25
N TYR A 68 -10.41 -2.15 -1.03
CA TYR A 68 -9.48 -3.18 -0.63
C TYR A 68 -8.19 -2.98 -1.43
N LEU A 69 -7.16 -2.53 -0.73
CA LEU A 69 -5.81 -2.41 -1.26
C LEU A 69 -5.06 -3.69 -0.93
N SER A 70 -4.73 -4.47 -1.95
CA SER A 70 -3.86 -5.66 -1.82
C SER A 70 -2.51 -5.41 -2.46
N TYR A 71 -1.46 -6.01 -1.91
CA TYR A 71 -0.09 -5.80 -2.37
C TYR A 71 0.84 -6.94 -1.94
N SER A 72 2.01 -7.00 -2.58
CA SER A 72 3.10 -7.91 -2.23
C SER A 72 3.96 -7.31 -1.12
N THR A 73 4.40 -8.17 -0.20
CA THR A 73 5.35 -7.82 0.87
C THR A 73 6.82 -8.04 0.45
N GLY A 74 7.08 -8.50 -0.78
CA GLY A 74 8.43 -8.64 -1.33
C GLY A 74 9.19 -9.80 -0.71
N ASP A 75 10.12 -9.49 0.19
CA ASP A 75 11.07 -10.44 0.79
C ASP A 75 10.44 -11.46 1.74
N THR A 76 9.18 -11.25 2.15
CA THR A 76 8.38 -12.24 2.89
C THR A 76 7.39 -13.01 2.02
N HIS A 77 7.33 -12.70 0.72
CA HIS A 77 6.59 -13.44 -0.31
C HIS A 77 5.09 -13.66 -0.02
N LYS A 78 4.43 -12.72 0.66
CA LYS A 78 2.99 -12.77 0.92
C LYS A 78 2.24 -11.82 -0.01
N LEU A 79 1.00 -12.18 -0.32
CA LEU A 79 -0.01 -11.19 -0.70
C LEU A 79 -0.85 -10.85 0.51
N VAL A 80 -0.90 -9.58 0.86
CA VAL A 80 -1.67 -9.08 2.01
C VAL A 80 -2.68 -8.03 1.55
N TYR A 81 -3.57 -7.62 2.46
CA TYR A 81 -4.54 -6.58 2.17
C TYR A 81 -4.86 -5.67 3.36
N ALA A 82 -5.28 -4.46 3.00
CA ALA A 82 -5.74 -3.41 3.90
C ALA A 82 -7.06 -2.81 3.37
N ILE A 83 -7.92 -2.33 4.27
CA ILE A 83 -9.25 -1.81 3.93
C ILE A 83 -9.36 -0.32 4.28
N GLY A 84 -9.96 0.46 3.39
CA GLY A 84 -10.30 1.87 3.57
C GLY A 84 -11.69 2.22 3.05
N ASN A 85 -12.17 3.42 3.38
CA ASN A 85 -13.48 3.94 2.91
C ASN A 85 -13.35 4.89 1.71
N SER A 86 -12.13 5.13 1.22
CA SER A 86 -11.79 6.05 0.12
C SER A 86 -10.71 5.40 -0.74
N PRO A 87 -10.65 5.66 -2.06
CA PRO A 87 -9.55 5.18 -2.88
C PRO A 87 -8.19 5.75 -2.44
N TYR A 88 -8.20 6.90 -1.77
CA TYR A 88 -7.01 7.58 -1.25
C TYR A 88 -6.57 7.10 0.15
N GLY A 89 -7.33 6.19 0.77
CA GLY A 89 -7.05 5.73 2.12
C GLY A 89 -7.45 6.73 3.22
N PRO A 90 -6.85 6.62 4.42
CA PRO A 90 -5.86 5.59 4.78
C PRO A 90 -6.48 4.18 4.73
N PHE A 91 -5.62 3.16 4.59
CA PHE A 91 -6.01 1.76 4.60
C PHE A 91 -5.47 1.08 5.85
N THR A 92 -6.33 0.41 6.63
CA THR A 92 -5.91 -0.35 7.81
C THR A 92 -5.67 -1.81 7.41
N PHE A 93 -4.48 -2.33 7.69
CA PHE A 93 -4.10 -3.73 7.46
C PHE A 93 -5.13 -4.69 8.06
N GLN A 94 -5.44 -5.77 7.34
CA GLN A 94 -6.43 -6.77 7.77
C GLN A 94 -5.88 -8.20 7.81
N GLY A 95 -4.94 -8.55 6.93
CA GLY A 95 -4.35 -9.88 6.95
C GLY A 95 -3.76 -10.32 5.62
N GLU A 96 -3.50 -11.62 5.54
CA GLU A 96 -2.92 -12.31 4.40
C GLU A 96 -4.03 -12.82 3.45
N ILE A 97 -3.86 -12.58 2.15
CA ILE A 97 -4.66 -13.18 1.08
C ILE A 97 -4.02 -14.50 0.65
N LEU A 98 -2.69 -14.51 0.49
CA LEU A 98 -1.94 -15.66 -0.05
C LEU A 98 -0.59 -15.80 0.66
N SER A 99 -0.35 -17.00 1.17
CA SER A 99 0.94 -17.43 1.73
C SER A 99 1.99 -17.63 0.63
N PRO A 100 3.30 -17.69 0.98
CA PRO A 100 4.35 -17.97 0.01
C PRO A 100 4.04 -19.19 -0.86
N VAL A 101 4.11 -19.00 -2.18
CA VAL A 101 3.95 -20.07 -3.15
C VAL A 101 5.27 -20.82 -3.28
N VAL A 102 5.22 -22.15 -3.17
CA VAL A 102 6.37 -23.08 -3.28
C VAL A 102 6.16 -24.09 -4.40
#